data_AF-A0A419APH6-F1
#
_entry.id   AF-A0A419APH6-F1
#
_cell.length_a   1.000
_cell.length_b   1.000
_cell.length_c   1.000
_cell.angle_alpha   90.00
_cell.angle_beta   90.00
_cell.angle_gamma   90.00
#
_symmetry.space_group_name_H-M   'P 1'
#
loop_
_entity.id
_entity.type
_entity.pdbx_description
1 polymer ?
#
loop_
_entity_poly.entity_id
_entity_poly.type
_entity_poly.pdbx_seq_one_letter_code
_entity_poly.pdbx_strand_id
1 'polypeptide(L)'
;MKKLPGSLEIKLYERLSKNDILNVLAEKMTMLEETFGIEEFKLYSYLECYIDSKKQSLYYEQNNTVVSSFNLQYNERLENTAKSISKEGNKRIISFDRKLDADKILATVENIQVNNPYRYWSNNIQVIPSSLVKNIIQDEDNRQQSERDRLYLISQQRKKEEQERKAKEKEAYERPLNDFIATKIKESGLSEKEFKRQICSSYNYLTNKTVKSKYFINHPELLEKYSDARLIRYSIKGNDGKVRKIEIYTDTGEFIIAQYKTLQLV
;
A
#
# COMPACT_ATOMS: atom_id res chain seq x y z
N MET A 1 -28.74 22.65 9.99
CA MET A 1 -28.42 23.52 8.84
C MET A 1 -29.62 24.42 8.57
N LYS A 2 -29.42 25.75 8.50
CA LYS A 2 -30.47 26.68 8.04
C LYS A 2 -30.75 26.37 6.56
N LYS A 3 -31.98 25.99 6.25
CA LYS A 3 -32.42 25.62 4.89
C LYS A 3 -32.23 26.82 3.96
N LEU A 4 -31.56 26.61 2.82
CA LEU A 4 -31.49 27.60 1.76
C LEU A 4 -32.92 27.90 1.28
N PRO A 5 -33.31 29.18 1.16
CA PRO A 5 -34.58 29.54 0.52
C PRO A 5 -34.54 29.05 -0.93
N GLY A 6 -35.53 28.28 -1.35
CA GLY A 6 -35.66 27.79 -2.74
C GLY A 6 -35.56 26.27 -2.92
N SER A 7 -35.37 25.48 -1.87
CA SER A 7 -35.53 24.02 -1.98
C SER A 7 -37.01 23.63 -1.93
N LEU A 8 -37.50 23.02 -3.00
CA LEU A 8 -38.84 22.44 -3.04
C LEU A 8 -38.86 21.16 -2.21
N GLU A 9 -39.12 21.29 -0.91
CA GLU A 9 -39.29 20.15 -0.03
C GLU A 9 -40.71 19.58 -0.19
N ILE A 10 -40.83 18.41 -0.81
CA ILE A 10 -42.07 17.63 -0.83
C ILE A 10 -41.94 16.58 0.26
N LYS A 11 -42.47 16.87 1.44
CA LYS A 11 -42.55 15.89 2.54
C LYS A 11 -43.75 14.98 2.30
N LEU A 12 -43.49 13.71 2.07
CA LEU A 12 -44.52 12.72 1.84
C LEU A 12 -44.78 11.96 3.14
N TYR A 13 -45.96 12.15 3.71
CA TYR A 13 -46.41 11.43 4.91
C TYR A 13 -46.92 10.02 4.58
N GLU A 14 -47.28 9.79 3.31
CA GLU A 14 -47.72 8.51 2.76
C GLU A 14 -46.96 8.20 1.46
N ARG A 15 -46.93 6.92 1.07
CA ARG A 15 -46.30 6.49 -0.17
C ARG A 15 -47.13 7.00 -1.36
N LEU A 16 -46.67 8.07 -1.99
CA LEU A 16 -47.27 8.55 -3.24
C LEU A 16 -46.98 7.63 -4.42
N SER A 17 -47.94 7.55 -5.33
CA SER A 17 -47.69 6.97 -6.65
C SER A 17 -46.76 7.88 -7.45
N LYS A 18 -46.16 7.34 -8.52
CA LYS A 18 -45.33 8.14 -9.45
C LYS A 18 -46.13 9.31 -10.04
N ASN A 19 -47.43 9.11 -10.30
CA ASN A 19 -48.31 10.12 -10.87
C ASN A 19 -48.58 11.25 -9.88
N ASP A 20 -48.78 10.93 -8.60
CA ASP A 20 -49.01 11.96 -7.58
C ASP A 20 -47.77 12.85 -7.40
N ILE A 21 -46.57 12.26 -7.47
CA ILE A 21 -45.31 13.02 -7.42
C ILE A 21 -45.19 13.97 -8.62
N LEU A 22 -45.51 13.50 -9.83
CA LEU A 22 -45.49 14.33 -11.03
C LEU A 22 -46.52 15.46 -10.96
N ASN A 23 -47.72 15.20 -10.43
CA ASN A 23 -48.76 16.21 -10.27
C ASN A 23 -48.32 17.32 -9.29
N VAL A 24 -47.76 16.94 -8.13
CA VAL A 24 -47.26 17.92 -7.14
C VAL A 24 -46.09 18.75 -7.69
N LEU A 25 -45.20 18.14 -8.49
CA LEU A 25 -44.12 18.86 -9.16
C LEU A 25 -44.66 19.84 -10.20
N ALA A 26 -45.61 19.39 -11.03
CA ALA A 26 -46.24 20.22 -12.06
C ALA A 26 -46.92 21.46 -11.45
N GLU A 27 -47.75 21.27 -10.42
CA GLU A 27 -48.44 22.37 -9.73
C GLU A 27 -47.46 23.41 -9.19
N LYS A 28 -46.38 22.95 -8.54
CA LYS A 28 -45.37 23.82 -7.95
C LYS A 28 -44.54 24.55 -9.01
N MET A 29 -44.20 23.90 -10.13
CA MET A 29 -43.52 24.54 -11.25
C MET A 29 -44.40 25.59 -11.92
N THR A 30 -45.68 25.29 -12.16
CA THR A 30 -46.65 26.24 -12.72
C THR A 30 -46.80 27.47 -11.82
N MET A 31 -46.90 27.29 -10.50
CA MET A 31 -46.95 28.43 -9.58
C MET A 31 -45.69 29.31 -9.70
N LEU A 32 -44.51 28.70 -9.77
CA LEU A 32 -43.23 29.42 -9.88
C LEU A 32 -43.10 30.18 -11.20
N GLU A 33 -43.57 29.58 -12.29
CA GLU A 33 -43.63 30.19 -13.61
C GLU A 33 -44.59 31.39 -13.63
N GLU A 34 -45.86 31.19 -13.27
CA GLU A 34 -46.90 32.22 -13.36
C GLU A 34 -46.69 33.38 -12.37
N THR A 35 -46.18 33.09 -11.17
CA THR A 35 -46.04 34.09 -10.11
C THR A 35 -44.73 34.87 -10.22
N PHE A 36 -43.65 34.20 -10.61
CA PHE A 36 -42.29 34.77 -10.54
C PHE A 36 -41.59 34.83 -11.90
N GLY A 37 -42.22 34.36 -12.98
CA GLY A 37 -41.63 34.35 -14.32
C GLY A 37 -40.40 33.44 -14.43
N ILE A 38 -40.32 32.39 -13.61
CA ILE A 38 -39.20 31.43 -13.64
C ILE A 38 -39.41 30.45 -14.79
N GLU A 39 -38.48 30.47 -15.75
CA GLU A 39 -38.59 29.67 -16.98
C GLU A 39 -37.69 28.43 -16.99
N GLU A 40 -36.68 28.37 -16.11
CA GLU A 40 -35.72 27.27 -16.05
C GLU A 40 -35.64 26.67 -14.65
N PHE A 41 -35.78 25.34 -14.57
CA PHE A 41 -35.71 24.60 -13.33
C PHE A 41 -34.60 23.56 -13.41
N LYS A 42 -33.74 23.55 -12.39
CA LYS A 42 -32.75 22.49 -12.20
C LYS A 42 -33.08 21.71 -10.94
N LEU A 43 -33.53 20.47 -11.11
CA LEU A 43 -33.76 19.55 -10.01
C LEU A 43 -32.43 18.92 -9.60
N TYR A 44 -31.91 19.34 -8.45
CA TYR A 44 -30.85 18.61 -7.77
C TYR A 44 -31.50 17.49 -6.94
N SER A 45 -31.47 16.28 -7.48
CA SER A 45 -31.99 15.10 -6.78
C SER A 45 -31.01 14.68 -5.67
N TYR A 46 -31.27 15.10 -4.43
CA TYR A 46 -30.66 14.45 -3.27
C TYR A 46 -31.57 13.26 -2.89
N LEU A 47 -31.05 12.04 -3.02
CA LEU A 47 -31.82 10.85 -2.68
C LEU A 47 -31.82 10.67 -1.16
N GLU A 48 -32.93 11.01 -0.51
CA GLU A 48 -33.19 10.57 0.85
C GLU A 48 -34.07 9.32 0.82
N CYS A 49 -33.51 8.18 1.23
CA CYS A 49 -34.24 6.92 1.30
C CYS A 49 -34.91 6.77 2.67
N TYR A 50 -36.16 6.33 2.67
CA TYR A 50 -36.89 5.98 3.89
C TYR A 50 -37.52 4.60 3.74
N ILE A 51 -37.42 3.78 4.77
CA ILE A 51 -38.15 2.52 4.95
C ILE A 51 -38.81 2.60 6.33
N ASP A 52 -40.12 2.36 6.40
CA ASP A 52 -40.93 2.48 7.62
C ASP A 52 -40.71 3.79 8.38
N SER A 53 -40.72 4.91 7.65
CA SER A 53 -40.47 6.27 8.16
C SER A 53 -39.08 6.49 8.79
N LYS A 54 -38.14 5.54 8.66
CA LYS A 54 -36.76 5.65 9.12
C LYS A 54 -35.83 5.93 7.95
N LYS A 55 -34.96 6.92 8.11
CA LYS A 55 -33.94 7.27 7.11
C LYS A 55 -32.95 6.14 6.93
N GLN A 56 -32.73 5.77 5.68
CA GLN A 56 -31.81 4.71 5.26
C GLN A 56 -30.63 5.31 4.49
N SER A 57 -29.52 4.61 4.56
CA SER A 57 -28.30 4.87 3.80
C SER A 57 -27.98 3.67 2.94
N LEU A 58 -27.46 3.93 1.74
CA LEU A 58 -26.93 2.91 0.85
C LEU A 58 -25.43 2.81 1.14
N TYR A 59 -25.05 1.79 1.89
CA TYR A 59 -23.67 1.56 2.32
C TYR A 59 -22.96 0.67 1.31
N TYR A 60 -21.85 1.16 0.78
CA TYR A 60 -20.98 0.43 -0.14
C TYR A 60 -19.85 -0.23 0.66
N GLU A 61 -20.00 -1.52 0.92
CA GLU A 61 -19.13 -2.32 1.79
C GLU A 61 -17.68 -2.33 1.31
N GLN A 62 -17.47 -2.51 0.00
CA GLN A 62 -16.13 -2.59 -0.60
C GLN A 62 -15.29 -1.32 -0.37
N ASN A 63 -15.93 -0.16 -0.35
CA ASN A 63 -15.25 1.13 -0.19
C ASN A 63 -15.47 1.74 1.20
N ASN A 64 -16.16 1.03 2.10
CA ASN A 64 -16.56 1.52 3.41
C ASN A 64 -17.19 2.93 3.39
N THR A 65 -18.15 3.17 2.49
CA THR A 65 -18.69 4.53 2.27
C THR A 65 -20.19 4.57 2.00
N VAL A 66 -20.79 5.75 2.07
CA VAL A 66 -22.19 5.96 1.71
C VAL A 66 -22.30 6.42 0.27
N VAL A 67 -23.17 5.78 -0.50
CA VAL A 67 -23.52 6.22 -1.85
C VAL A 67 -24.33 7.51 -1.75
N SER A 68 -23.76 8.61 -2.24
CA SER A 68 -24.35 9.95 -2.17
C SER A 68 -25.15 10.32 -3.41
N SER A 69 -24.91 9.65 -4.54
CA SER A 69 -25.62 9.89 -5.81
C SER A 69 -25.57 8.68 -6.73
N PHE A 70 -26.51 8.65 -7.69
CA PHE A 70 -26.52 7.72 -8.81
C PHE A 70 -26.50 8.51 -10.11
N ASN A 71 -25.57 8.18 -11.01
CA ASN A 71 -25.60 8.71 -12.36
C ASN A 71 -26.46 7.78 -13.23
N LEU A 72 -27.66 8.23 -13.58
CA LEU A 72 -28.51 7.55 -14.54
C LEU A 72 -28.02 7.89 -15.96
N GLN A 73 -27.72 6.87 -16.77
CA GLN A 73 -27.16 7.03 -18.12
C GLN A 73 -28.03 7.88 -19.08
N TYR A 74 -29.32 8.06 -18.78
CA TYR A 74 -30.25 8.83 -19.61
C TYR A 74 -30.33 10.33 -19.28
N ASN A 75 -29.69 10.80 -18.20
CA ASN A 75 -29.74 12.21 -17.80
C ASN A 75 -29.03 13.15 -18.79
N GLU A 76 -28.15 12.64 -19.66
CA GLU A 76 -27.35 13.46 -20.59
C GLU A 76 -28.09 13.85 -21.88
N ARG A 77 -29.31 13.34 -22.11
CA ARG A 77 -30.08 13.57 -23.35
C ARG A 77 -31.50 14.09 -23.11
N LEU A 78 -31.69 14.96 -22.13
CA LEU A 78 -32.92 15.74 -22.02
C LEU A 78 -32.83 16.93 -22.97
N GLU A 79 -33.33 16.77 -24.19
CA GLU A 79 -33.51 17.88 -25.12
C GLU A 79 -34.55 18.85 -24.56
N ASN A 80 -34.26 20.15 -24.58
CA ASN A 80 -35.26 21.18 -24.28
C ASN A 80 -36.30 21.17 -25.41
N THR A 81 -37.55 20.80 -25.09
CA THR A 81 -38.62 20.57 -26.07
C THR A 81 -39.53 21.80 -26.27
N ALA A 82 -39.16 22.98 -25.78
CA ALA A 82 -39.89 24.21 -26.07
C ALA A 82 -39.79 24.51 -27.58
N LYS A 83 -40.92 24.52 -28.30
CA LYS A 83 -40.92 24.66 -29.77
C LYS A 83 -41.08 26.09 -30.25
N SER A 84 -41.69 26.97 -29.48
CA SER A 84 -41.70 28.39 -29.83
C SER A 84 -41.72 29.29 -28.61
N ILE A 85 -40.90 30.33 -28.70
CA ILE A 85 -40.90 31.47 -27.80
C ILE A 85 -41.35 32.64 -28.67
N SER A 86 -42.61 33.04 -28.58
CA SER A 86 -43.08 34.27 -29.19
C SER A 86 -43.27 35.36 -28.12
N LYS A 87 -43.06 36.62 -28.51
CA LYS A 87 -43.38 37.77 -27.68
C LYS A 87 -44.58 38.48 -28.31
N GLU A 88 -45.70 38.45 -27.61
CA GLU A 88 -46.87 39.24 -27.97
C GLU A 88 -47.06 40.28 -26.86
N GLY A 89 -46.55 41.49 -27.09
CA GLY A 89 -46.36 42.51 -26.05
C GLY A 89 -45.27 42.15 -25.02
N ASN A 90 -45.42 42.60 -23.76
CA ASN A 90 -44.50 42.28 -22.65
C ASN A 90 -44.67 40.84 -22.10
N LYS A 91 -45.52 40.01 -22.71
CA LYS A 91 -45.72 38.60 -22.30
C LYS A 91 -45.00 37.67 -23.27
N ARG A 92 -44.22 36.75 -22.71
CA ARG A 92 -43.56 35.66 -23.42
C ARG A 92 -44.53 34.48 -23.46
N ILE A 93 -44.87 34.00 -24.66
CA ILE A 93 -45.71 32.81 -24.84
C ILE A 93 -44.77 31.67 -25.18
N ILE A 94 -44.68 30.70 -24.28
CA ILE A 94 -43.90 29.47 -24.44
C ILE A 94 -44.88 28.37 -24.82
N SER A 95 -44.71 27.79 -26.02
CA SER A 95 -45.48 26.61 -26.42
C SER A 95 -44.63 25.35 -26.29
N PHE A 96 -45.14 24.39 -25.52
CA PHE A 96 -44.56 23.05 -25.37
C PHE A 96 -45.26 22.11 -26.33
N ASP A 97 -44.52 21.52 -27.26
CA ASP A 97 -45.12 20.72 -28.34
C ASP A 97 -44.80 19.23 -28.23
N ARG A 98 -44.77 18.71 -27.01
CA ARG A 98 -45.00 17.28 -26.77
C ARG A 98 -45.83 17.11 -25.51
N LYS A 99 -46.98 16.44 -25.66
CA LYS A 99 -47.65 15.76 -24.55
C LYS A 99 -46.60 14.93 -23.81
N LEU A 100 -46.71 14.85 -22.49
CA LEU A 100 -45.96 13.88 -21.68
C LEU A 100 -46.04 12.51 -22.39
N ASP A 101 -44.90 11.98 -22.83
CA ASP A 101 -44.83 10.68 -23.50
C ASP A 101 -44.93 9.58 -22.44
N ALA A 102 -46.17 9.40 -21.96
CA ALA A 102 -46.50 8.43 -20.92
C ALA A 102 -46.08 7.01 -21.34
N ASP A 103 -46.21 6.68 -22.62
CA ASP A 103 -45.83 5.37 -23.18
C ASP A 103 -44.32 5.15 -23.09
N LYS A 104 -43.50 6.15 -23.42
CA LYS A 104 -42.04 6.07 -23.24
C LYS A 104 -41.63 5.96 -21.77
N ILE A 105 -42.32 6.66 -20.88
CA ILE A 105 -42.08 6.55 -19.42
C ILE A 105 -42.44 5.14 -18.93
N LEU A 106 -43.60 4.62 -19.33
CA LEU A 106 -44.07 3.28 -19.00
C LEU A 106 -43.10 2.23 -19.52
N ALA A 107 -42.69 2.31 -20.79
CA ALA A 107 -41.70 1.41 -21.39
C ALA A 107 -40.34 1.45 -20.67
N THR A 108 -39.90 2.64 -20.24
CA THR A 108 -38.66 2.79 -19.45
C THR A 108 -38.81 2.12 -18.08
N VAL A 109 -39.96 2.28 -17.42
CA VAL A 109 -40.26 1.63 -16.13
C VAL A 109 -40.31 0.12 -16.27
N GLU A 110 -41.05 -0.39 -17.25
CA GLU A 110 -41.15 -1.82 -17.54
C GLU A 110 -39.78 -2.41 -17.86
N ASN A 111 -38.97 -1.71 -18.67
CA ASN A 111 -37.62 -2.15 -18.97
C ASN A 111 -36.72 -2.18 -17.73
N ILE A 112 -36.81 -1.21 -16.80
CA ILE A 112 -36.09 -1.27 -15.53
C ILE A 112 -36.59 -2.42 -14.65
N GLN A 113 -37.90 -2.72 -14.64
CA GLN A 113 -38.46 -3.81 -13.85
C GLN A 113 -38.02 -5.18 -14.39
N VAL A 114 -37.97 -5.36 -15.71
CA VAL A 114 -37.61 -6.62 -16.37
C VAL A 114 -36.09 -6.79 -16.47
N ASN A 115 -35.39 -5.72 -16.86
CA ASN A 115 -33.95 -5.70 -17.15
C ASN A 115 -33.20 -4.74 -16.23
N ASN A 116 -33.44 -4.79 -14.91
CA ASN A 116 -32.79 -3.90 -13.96
C ASN A 116 -31.25 -4.02 -14.06
N PRO A 117 -30.53 -3.03 -14.65
CA PRO A 117 -29.09 -3.12 -14.84
C PRO A 117 -28.34 -3.07 -13.50
N TYR A 118 -29.03 -2.67 -12.43
CA TYR A 118 -28.51 -2.57 -11.07
C TYR A 118 -28.86 -3.78 -10.20
N ARG A 119 -29.46 -4.84 -10.78
CA ARG A 119 -29.88 -6.05 -10.04
C ARG A 119 -28.75 -6.72 -9.25
N TYR A 120 -27.51 -6.62 -9.75
CA TYR A 120 -26.32 -7.21 -9.11
C TYR A 120 -25.50 -6.21 -8.26
N TRP A 121 -25.88 -4.92 -8.25
CA TRP A 121 -25.23 -3.93 -7.38
C TRP A 121 -25.48 -4.21 -5.89
N SER A 122 -26.52 -4.97 -5.56
CA SER A 122 -26.84 -5.40 -4.20
C SER A 122 -25.76 -6.27 -3.55
N ASN A 123 -24.83 -6.85 -4.32
CA ASN A 123 -23.79 -7.71 -3.76
C ASN A 123 -22.82 -6.93 -2.86
N ASN A 124 -22.61 -5.63 -3.12
CA ASN A 124 -21.69 -4.79 -2.35
C ASN A 124 -22.37 -3.56 -1.73
N ILE A 125 -23.63 -3.27 -2.11
CA ILE A 125 -24.39 -2.14 -1.58
C ILE A 125 -25.52 -2.67 -0.69
N GLN A 126 -25.48 -2.29 0.58
CA GLN A 126 -26.46 -2.67 1.58
C GLN A 126 -27.35 -1.47 1.94
N VAL A 127 -28.63 -1.73 2.20
CA VAL A 127 -29.55 -0.75 2.77
C VAL A 127 -29.51 -0.86 4.28
N ILE A 128 -29.06 0.19 4.96
CA ILE A 128 -28.92 0.20 6.42
C ILE A 128 -29.49 1.48 7.04
N PRO A 129 -29.89 1.45 8.33
CA PRO A 129 -30.33 2.67 9.01
C PRO A 129 -29.24 3.74 9.01
N SER A 130 -29.59 4.97 8.62
CA SER A 130 -28.64 6.09 8.64
C SER A 130 -28.14 6.44 10.04
N SER A 131 -28.83 6.00 11.09
CA SER A 131 -28.36 6.13 12.47
C SER A 131 -27.16 5.23 12.80
N LEU A 132 -26.97 4.13 12.06
CA LEU A 132 -25.93 3.13 12.33
C LEU A 132 -24.74 3.25 11.39
N VAL A 133 -24.93 3.79 10.18
CA VAL A 133 -23.89 3.81 9.13
C VAL A 133 -22.57 4.44 9.57
N LYS A 134 -22.62 5.51 10.38
CA LYS A 134 -21.41 6.15 10.88
C LYS A 134 -20.59 5.22 11.78
N ASN A 135 -21.27 4.43 12.62
CA ASN A 135 -20.59 3.48 13.51
C ASN A 135 -19.99 2.34 12.71
N ILE A 136 -20.73 1.80 11.73
CA ILE A 136 -20.22 0.74 10.85
C ILE A 136 -18.95 1.19 10.13
N ILE A 137 -18.97 2.41 9.55
CA ILE A 137 -17.79 2.97 8.87
C ILE A 137 -16.61 3.10 9.84
N GLN A 138 -16.86 3.66 11.02
CA GLN A 138 -15.82 3.87 12.02
C GLN A 138 -15.21 2.56 12.54
N ASP A 139 -16.04 1.55 12.78
CA ASP A 139 -15.60 0.24 13.27
C ASP A 139 -14.73 -0.47 12.23
N GLU A 140 -15.11 -0.40 10.97
CA GLU A 140 -14.33 -0.96 9.86
C GLU A 140 -13.00 -0.21 9.68
N ASP A 141 -12.99 1.12 9.79
CA ASP A 141 -11.74 1.92 9.77
C ASP A 141 -10.81 1.54 10.94
N ASN A 142 -11.37 1.37 12.14
CA ASN A 142 -10.62 0.94 13.32
C ASN A 142 -10.03 -0.47 13.13
N ARG A 143 -10.80 -1.38 12.52
CA ARG A 143 -10.36 -2.75 12.21
C ARG A 143 -9.18 -2.74 11.23
N GLN A 144 -9.31 -2.00 10.13
CA GLN A 144 -8.26 -1.87 9.11
C GLN A 144 -6.99 -1.23 9.69
N GLN A 145 -7.13 -0.22 10.55
CA GLN A 145 -5.98 0.40 11.21
C GLN A 145 -5.28 -0.57 12.15
N SER A 146 -6.04 -1.33 12.95
CA SER A 146 -5.50 -2.35 13.86
C SER A 146 -4.73 -3.44 13.11
N GLU A 147 -5.21 -3.87 11.95
CA GLU A 147 -4.52 -4.82 11.08
C GLU A 147 -3.21 -4.26 10.53
N ARG A 148 -3.20 -3.00 10.09
CA ARG A 148 -1.97 -2.31 9.63
C ARG A 148 -0.93 -2.23 10.74
N ASP A 149 -1.34 -1.85 11.95
CA ASP A 149 -0.44 -1.74 13.10
C ASP A 149 0.15 -3.10 13.49
N ARG A 150 -0.68 -4.15 13.48
CA ARG A 150 -0.23 -5.53 13.70
C ARG A 150 0.83 -5.96 12.68
N LEU A 151 0.59 -5.71 11.39
CA LEU A 151 1.54 -6.05 10.31
C LEU A 151 2.85 -5.27 10.45
N TYR A 152 2.78 -4.00 10.84
CA TYR A 152 3.94 -3.18 11.10
C TYR A 152 4.81 -3.78 12.21
N LEU A 153 4.23 -4.16 13.35
CA LEU A 153 4.96 -4.78 14.46
C LEU A 153 5.66 -6.08 14.06
N ILE A 154 4.97 -6.95 13.31
CA ILE A 154 5.54 -8.20 12.79
C ILE A 154 6.75 -7.89 11.88
N SER A 155 6.65 -6.87 11.02
CA SER A 155 7.74 -6.49 10.12
C SER A 155 8.97 -5.99 10.88
N GLN A 156 8.78 -5.26 11.99
CA GLN A 156 9.87 -4.77 12.83
C GLN A 156 10.56 -5.92 13.57
N GLN A 157 9.78 -6.86 14.10
CA GLN A 157 10.33 -8.04 14.77
C GLN A 157 11.18 -8.87 13.81
N ARG A 158 10.68 -9.17 12.61
CA ARG A 158 11.44 -9.91 11.59
C ARG A 158 12.74 -9.20 11.20
N LYS A 159 12.74 -7.87 11.10
CA LYS A 159 13.96 -7.09 10.83
C LYS A 159 14.99 -7.23 11.95
N LYS A 160 14.56 -7.19 13.21
CA LYS A 160 15.45 -7.41 14.37
C LYS A 160 16.02 -8.82 14.39
N GLU A 161 15.17 -9.83 14.22
CA GLU A 161 15.58 -11.24 14.16
C GLU A 161 16.58 -11.50 13.03
N GLU A 162 16.35 -10.92 11.84
CA GLU A 162 17.28 -11.02 10.71
C GLU A 162 18.62 -10.33 11.00
N GLN A 163 18.61 -9.16 11.63
CA GLN A 163 19.83 -8.46 12.03
C GLN A 163 20.62 -9.25 13.08
N GLU A 164 19.93 -9.80 14.09
CA GLU A 164 20.54 -10.66 15.10
C GLU A 164 21.10 -11.94 14.48
N ARG A 165 20.39 -12.56 13.54
CA ARG A 165 20.89 -13.75 12.83
C ARG A 165 22.16 -13.41 12.06
N LYS A 166 22.17 -12.33 11.27
CA LYS A 166 23.36 -11.88 10.53
C LYS A 166 24.52 -11.53 11.45
N ALA A 167 24.24 -10.91 12.60
CA ALA A 167 25.26 -10.60 13.60
C ALA A 167 25.87 -11.87 14.21
N LYS A 168 25.04 -12.86 14.57
CA LYS A 168 25.48 -14.16 15.08
C LYS A 168 26.27 -14.95 14.04
N GLU A 169 25.82 -14.96 12.78
CA GLU A 169 26.54 -15.61 11.67
C GLU A 169 27.91 -14.94 11.44
N LYS A 170 27.96 -13.61 11.44
CA LYS A 170 29.22 -12.86 11.31
C LYS A 170 30.15 -13.13 12.49
N GLU A 171 29.64 -13.10 13.71
CA GLU A 171 30.40 -13.40 14.92
C GLU A 171 30.96 -14.83 14.88
N ALA A 172 30.13 -15.82 14.55
CA ALA A 172 30.55 -17.22 14.40
C ALA A 172 31.61 -17.39 13.29
N TYR A 173 31.51 -16.61 12.21
CA TYR A 173 32.51 -16.61 11.15
C TYR A 173 33.85 -16.01 11.60
N GLU A 174 33.84 -14.90 12.35
CA GLU A 174 35.04 -14.17 12.79
C GLU A 174 35.70 -14.78 14.05
N ARG A 175 34.93 -15.47 14.92
CA ARG A 175 35.39 -16.01 16.21
C ARG A 175 36.68 -16.83 16.11
N PRO A 176 36.83 -17.83 15.21
CA PRO A 176 38.05 -18.64 15.15
C PRO A 176 39.33 -17.83 14.84
N LEU A 177 39.23 -16.85 13.95
CA LEU A 177 40.35 -15.96 13.63
C LEU A 177 40.71 -15.04 14.80
N ASN A 178 39.69 -14.52 15.50
CA ASN A 178 39.90 -13.69 16.69
C ASN A 178 40.56 -14.49 17.82
N ASP A 179 40.09 -15.71 18.07
CA ASP A 179 40.64 -16.62 19.08
C ASP A 179 42.10 -17.01 18.75
N PHE A 180 42.38 -17.30 17.47
CA PHE A 180 43.73 -17.57 16.99
C PHE A 180 44.68 -16.39 17.27
N ILE A 181 44.27 -15.16 16.94
CA ILE A 181 45.11 -13.98 17.14
C ILE A 181 45.25 -13.63 18.62
N ALA A 182 44.20 -13.76 19.42
CA ALA A 182 44.27 -13.59 20.87
C ALA A 182 45.28 -14.56 21.49
N THR A 183 45.29 -15.82 21.03
CA THR A 183 46.27 -16.82 21.45
C THR A 183 47.69 -16.40 21.07
N LYS A 184 47.93 -15.94 19.83
CA LYS A 184 49.25 -15.46 19.39
C LYS A 184 49.74 -14.24 20.16
N ILE A 185 48.85 -13.31 20.51
CA ILE A 185 49.18 -12.15 21.37
C ILE A 185 49.61 -12.64 22.75
N LYS A 186 48.82 -13.54 23.36
CA LYS A 186 49.12 -14.10 24.68
C LYS A 186 50.46 -14.84 24.70
N GLU A 187 50.72 -15.68 23.69
CA GLU A 187 51.99 -16.41 23.52
C GLU A 187 53.19 -15.47 23.40
N SER A 188 53.01 -14.28 22.80
CA SER A 188 54.10 -13.31 22.62
C SER A 188 54.47 -12.55 23.91
N GLY A 189 53.59 -12.52 24.91
CA GLY A 189 53.75 -11.70 26.12
C GLY A 189 53.66 -10.18 25.88
N LEU A 190 53.30 -9.74 24.67
CA LEU A 190 53.18 -8.33 24.29
C LEU A 190 51.74 -7.82 24.46
N SER A 191 51.59 -6.51 24.63
CA SER A 191 50.28 -5.88 24.43
C SER A 191 49.83 -6.02 22.97
N GLU A 192 48.52 -6.00 22.69
CA GLU A 192 47.99 -6.10 21.33
C GLU A 192 48.60 -5.03 20.38
N LYS A 193 48.78 -3.81 20.90
CA LYS A 193 49.38 -2.70 20.15
C LYS A 193 50.83 -3.00 19.78
N GLU A 194 51.61 -3.55 20.70
CA GLU A 194 53.00 -3.93 20.46
C GLU A 194 53.12 -5.15 19.57
N PHE A 195 52.24 -6.14 19.74
CA PHE A 195 52.16 -7.31 18.88
C PHE A 195 51.92 -6.91 17.43
N LYS A 196 50.95 -6.03 17.15
CA LYS A 196 50.70 -5.49 15.80
C LYS A 196 51.85 -4.61 15.30
N ARG A 197 52.55 -3.91 16.19
CA ARG A 197 53.71 -3.08 15.80
C ARG A 197 54.90 -3.96 15.40
N GLN A 198 55.25 -4.94 16.22
CA GLN A 198 56.52 -5.67 16.17
C GLN A 198 56.45 -7.01 15.45
N ILE A 199 55.36 -7.76 15.60
CA ILE A 199 55.27 -9.15 15.13
C ILE A 199 54.29 -9.26 13.96
N CYS A 200 53.03 -8.90 14.17
CA CYS A 200 51.98 -9.15 13.20
C CYS A 200 51.94 -8.05 12.12
N SER A 201 52.09 -8.44 10.86
CA SER A 201 51.81 -7.55 9.72
C SER A 201 50.34 -7.57 9.36
N SER A 202 49.75 -8.75 9.19
CA SER A 202 48.32 -8.90 8.90
C SER A 202 47.89 -10.35 9.10
N TYR A 203 46.61 -10.57 9.31
CA TYR A 203 45.99 -11.89 9.33
C TYR A 203 44.64 -11.84 8.62
N ASN A 204 44.28 -12.91 7.92
CA ASN A 204 42.96 -13.06 7.31
C ASN A 204 42.72 -14.53 6.93
N TYR A 205 41.49 -14.85 6.54
CA TYR A 205 41.17 -16.14 5.98
C TYR A 205 41.65 -16.29 4.53
N LEU A 206 42.09 -17.50 4.19
CA LEU A 206 42.27 -17.99 2.83
C LEU A 206 41.13 -18.96 2.51
N THR A 207 40.14 -18.47 1.79
CA THR A 207 38.97 -19.26 1.37
C THR A 207 39.07 -19.70 -0.09
N ASN A 208 39.57 -18.82 -0.96
CA ASN A 208 39.60 -19.05 -2.40
C ASN A 208 40.76 -19.97 -2.84
N LYS A 209 40.45 -21.03 -3.59
CA LYS A 209 41.42 -22.01 -4.13
C LYS A 209 42.53 -21.37 -4.96
N THR A 210 42.21 -20.38 -5.80
CA THR A 210 43.18 -19.63 -6.63
C THR A 210 44.13 -18.79 -5.78
N VAL A 211 43.70 -18.32 -4.62
CA VAL A 211 44.58 -17.59 -3.69
C VAL A 211 45.45 -18.58 -2.91
N LYS A 212 44.88 -19.71 -2.47
CA LYS A 212 45.61 -20.79 -1.78
C LYS A 212 46.73 -21.37 -2.63
N SER A 213 46.55 -21.52 -3.94
CA SER A 213 47.57 -22.10 -4.83
C SER A 213 48.89 -21.33 -4.79
N LYS A 214 48.86 -20.00 -4.58
CA LYS A 214 50.07 -19.17 -4.41
C LYS A 214 50.88 -19.53 -3.16
N TYR A 215 50.21 -20.03 -2.13
CA TYR A 215 50.85 -20.42 -0.88
C TYR A 215 51.21 -21.91 -0.82
N PHE A 216 50.68 -22.72 -1.73
CA PHE A 216 50.95 -24.15 -1.81
C PHE A 216 51.68 -24.55 -3.10
N ILE A 217 52.38 -23.61 -3.76
CA ILE A 217 53.10 -23.86 -5.03
C ILE A 217 54.03 -25.08 -4.93
N ASN A 218 54.74 -25.21 -3.81
CA ASN A 218 55.68 -26.32 -3.59
C ASN A 218 55.04 -27.53 -2.90
N HIS A 219 53.74 -27.48 -2.60
CA HIS A 219 52.99 -28.48 -1.83
C HIS A 219 51.60 -28.73 -2.44
N PRO A 220 51.53 -29.25 -3.68
CA PRO A 220 50.26 -29.50 -4.37
C PRO A 220 49.32 -30.43 -3.58
N GLU A 221 49.87 -31.37 -2.80
CA GLU A 221 49.13 -32.27 -1.92
C GLU A 221 48.32 -31.53 -0.83
N LEU A 222 48.88 -30.42 -0.31
CA LEU A 222 48.19 -29.60 0.69
C LEU A 222 47.07 -28.76 0.07
N LEU A 223 47.26 -28.30 -1.18
CA LEU A 223 46.24 -27.57 -1.93
C LEU A 223 45.01 -28.44 -2.21
N GLU A 224 45.23 -29.71 -2.54
CA GLU A 224 44.14 -30.67 -2.76
C GLU A 224 43.39 -30.96 -1.45
N LYS A 225 44.13 -31.29 -0.39
CA LYS A 225 43.58 -31.58 0.94
C LYS A 225 42.76 -30.44 1.53
N TYR A 226 43.22 -29.19 1.38
CA TYR A 226 42.56 -28.01 1.96
C TYR A 226 41.86 -27.14 0.92
N SER A 227 41.49 -27.70 -0.23
CA SER A 227 40.87 -26.96 -1.34
C SER A 227 39.60 -26.21 -0.91
N ASP A 228 38.71 -26.89 -0.19
CA ASP A 228 37.44 -26.32 0.29
C ASP A 228 37.48 -25.84 1.76
N ALA A 229 38.56 -26.15 2.49
CA ALA A 229 38.71 -25.76 3.88
C ALA A 229 39.00 -24.26 4.05
N ARG A 230 38.46 -23.60 5.06
CA ARG A 230 38.85 -22.24 5.41
C ARG A 230 40.14 -22.29 6.22
N LEU A 231 41.18 -21.57 5.77
CA LEU A 231 42.48 -21.53 6.45
C LEU A 231 42.78 -20.14 6.98
N ILE A 232 43.59 -20.03 8.03
CA ILE A 232 44.08 -18.76 8.57
C ILE A 232 45.46 -18.48 7.98
N ARG A 233 45.65 -17.31 7.38
CA ARG A 233 46.95 -16.82 6.92
C ARG A 233 47.46 -15.75 7.86
N TYR A 234 48.60 -16.03 8.48
CA TYR A 234 49.25 -15.17 9.45
C TYR A 234 50.59 -14.65 8.90
N SER A 235 50.68 -13.34 8.67
CA SER A 235 51.88 -12.69 8.13
C SER A 235 52.70 -12.04 9.24
N ILE A 236 53.95 -12.44 9.36
CA ILE A 236 54.87 -12.06 10.44
C ILE A 236 55.97 -11.14 9.89
N LYS A 237 56.24 -10.06 10.63
CA LYS A 237 57.28 -9.06 10.35
C LYS A 237 58.67 -9.58 10.73
N GLY A 238 59.68 -9.13 9.99
CA GLY A 238 61.07 -9.15 10.44
C GLY A 238 61.45 -7.88 11.20
N ASN A 239 62.71 -7.81 11.65
CA ASN A 239 63.26 -6.66 12.38
C ASN A 239 63.22 -5.34 11.56
N ASP A 240 63.12 -5.44 10.23
CA ASP A 240 62.98 -4.33 9.30
C ASP A 240 61.53 -3.85 9.10
N GLY A 241 60.57 -4.46 9.83
CA GLY A 241 59.15 -4.16 9.74
C GLY A 241 58.44 -4.73 8.52
N LYS A 242 59.17 -5.38 7.59
CA LYS A 242 58.61 -6.02 6.38
C LYS A 242 58.19 -7.45 6.67
N VAL A 243 57.24 -7.98 5.88
CA VAL A 243 56.80 -9.38 6.00
C VAL A 243 57.95 -10.32 5.62
N ARG A 244 58.44 -11.10 6.59
CA ARG A 244 59.50 -12.10 6.38
C ARG A 244 58.97 -13.54 6.35
N LYS A 245 57.92 -13.82 7.11
CA LYS A 245 57.37 -15.17 7.25
C LYS A 245 55.85 -15.11 7.10
N ILE A 246 55.29 -16.07 6.39
CA ILE A 246 53.85 -16.29 6.31
C ILE A 246 53.59 -17.69 6.80
N GLU A 247 52.73 -17.83 7.79
CA GLU A 247 52.29 -19.11 8.31
C GLU A 247 50.83 -19.34 7.94
N ILE A 248 50.50 -20.60 7.67
CA ILE A 248 49.14 -21.02 7.36
C ILE A 248 48.71 -22.05 8.39
N TYR A 249 47.50 -21.85 8.90
CA TYR A 249 46.88 -22.67 9.92
C TYR A 249 45.48 -23.12 9.49
N THR A 250 44.98 -24.20 10.08
CA THR A 250 43.54 -24.53 10.06
C THR A 250 42.75 -23.46 10.82
N ASP A 251 41.43 -23.47 10.72
CA ASP A 251 40.57 -22.60 11.54
C ASP A 251 40.50 -23.02 13.02
N THR A 252 40.95 -24.23 13.36
CA THR A 252 41.20 -24.68 14.74
C THR A 252 42.56 -24.24 15.29
N GLY A 253 43.41 -23.62 14.47
CA GLY A 253 44.73 -23.12 14.89
C GLY A 253 45.87 -24.14 14.74
N GLU A 254 45.65 -25.27 14.05
CA GLU A 254 46.71 -26.24 13.75
C GLU A 254 47.62 -25.73 12.64
N PHE A 255 48.93 -25.84 12.85
CA PHE A 255 49.92 -25.39 11.87
C PHE A 255 49.95 -26.30 10.64
N ILE A 256 49.94 -25.71 9.44
CA ILE A 256 50.01 -26.41 8.16
C ILE A 256 51.38 -26.23 7.51
N ILE A 257 51.77 -24.97 7.26
CA ILE A 257 53.02 -24.64 6.56
C ILE A 257 53.51 -23.23 6.91
N ALA A 258 54.81 -23.03 6.78
CA ALA A 258 55.44 -21.71 6.78
C ALA A 258 56.16 -21.45 5.46
N GLN A 259 55.99 -20.24 4.93
CA GLN A 259 56.76 -19.71 3.81
C GLN A 259 57.63 -18.56 4.28
N TYR A 260 58.90 -18.58 3.90
CA TYR A 260 59.83 -17.50 4.14
C TYR A 260 59.99 -16.67 2.87
N LYS A 261 59.83 -15.35 2.99
CA LYS A 261 60.22 -14.45 1.91
C LYS A 261 61.74 -14.41 1.87
N THR A 262 62.33 -14.93 0.81
CA THR A 262 63.75 -14.78 0.51
C THR A 262 64.06 -13.29 0.43
N LEU A 263 64.95 -12.82 1.32
CA LEU A 263 65.59 -11.53 1.15
C LEU A 263 66.47 -11.65 -0.10
N GLN A 264 66.08 -10.98 -1.19
CA GLN A 264 67.05 -10.64 -2.22
C GLN A 264 68.06 -9.70 -1.55
N LEU A 265 69.21 -10.26 -1.16
CA LEU A 265 70.41 -9.48 -0.89
C LEU A 265 70.77 -8.80 -2.22
N VAL A 266 70.52 -7.49 -2.30
CA VAL A 266 71.03 -6.63 -3.36
C VAL A 266 72.46 -6.26 -3.01
#